data_AF-A0A952Q3N1-F1
#
_entry.id   AF-A0A952Q3N1-F1
#
_cell.length_a   1.000
_cell.length_b   1.000
_cell.length_c   1.000
_cell.angle_alpha   90.00
_cell.angle_beta   90.00
_cell.angle_gamma   90.00
#
_symmetry.space_group_name_H-M   'P 1'
#
loop_
_entity.id
_entity.type
_entity.pdbx_description
1 polymer ?
#
loop_
_entity_poly.entity_id
_entity_poly.type
_entity_poly.pdbx_seq_one_letter_code
_entity_poly.pdbx_strand_id
1 'polypeptide(L)'
;MALTSLTAVTPNRLIRKISIKVGGETKSREVERFIKFLIVGTIGALIDLGLTNFMMKFVFHVASDNVVPVLISGAIGFSAAVTSNFLWNRYWTYPDSRSRSLAKQIAQFVAVNAVGLGIRLVVLNLLYTPAVWLVEHVSHDLIHFNLSANQEARIGANAVIMVALVIVLFWNFFVNRYWTYNDVK
;
A
#
# COMPACT_ATOMS: atom_id res chain seq x y z
N MET A 1 47.56 4.57 -10.97
CA MET A 1 46.46 5.47 -11.41
C MET A 1 45.23 5.13 -10.60
N ALA A 2 45.04 5.84 -9.49
CA ALA A 2 43.94 5.63 -8.56
C ALA A 2 42.65 6.15 -9.19
N LEU A 3 41.84 5.27 -9.76
CA LEU A 3 40.44 5.55 -10.00
C LEU A 3 39.76 5.52 -8.64
N THR A 4 39.63 6.71 -8.05
CA THR A 4 38.61 7.07 -7.07
C THR A 4 37.33 6.28 -7.36
N SER A 5 37.10 5.24 -6.54
CA SER A 5 35.84 4.53 -6.52
C SER A 5 34.78 5.55 -6.15
N LEU A 6 34.03 6.00 -7.16
CA LEU A 6 32.78 6.71 -6.99
C LEU A 6 32.00 5.91 -5.95
N THR A 7 31.90 6.47 -4.75
CA THR A 7 31.26 5.83 -3.60
C THR A 7 29.76 5.84 -3.87
N ALA A 8 29.30 4.93 -4.74
CA ALA A 8 27.90 4.69 -4.96
C ALA A 8 27.29 4.38 -3.58
N VAL A 9 26.54 5.34 -3.05
CA VAL A 9 25.83 5.18 -1.80
C VAL A 9 24.77 4.14 -2.09
N THR A 10 25.02 2.90 -1.70
CA THR A 10 24.00 1.85 -1.81
C THR A 10 22.77 2.29 -1.00
N PRO A 11 21.54 2.06 -1.48
CA PRO A 11 20.32 2.50 -0.79
C PRO A 11 20.31 2.13 0.70
N ASN A 12 20.82 0.94 1.03
CA ASN A 12 20.97 0.46 2.40
C ASN A 12 21.88 1.35 3.27
N ARG A 13 22.98 1.89 2.72
CA ARG A 13 23.88 2.79 3.45
C ARG A 13 23.21 4.12 3.75
N LEU A 14 22.44 4.67 2.82
CA LEU A 14 21.70 5.92 3.04
C LEU A 14 20.61 5.74 4.10
N ILE A 15 19.79 4.69 3.97
CA ILE A 15 18.73 4.38 4.93
C ILE A 15 19.33 4.21 6.33
N ARG A 16 20.43 3.46 6.47
CA ARG A 16 21.10 3.27 7.77
C ARG A 16 21.60 4.58 8.37
N LYS A 17 22.20 5.46 7.57
CA LYS A 17 22.64 6.80 8.03
C LYS A 17 21.47 7.63 8.56
N ILE A 18 20.36 7.69 7.80
CA ILE A 18 19.14 8.40 8.21
C ILE A 18 18.58 7.78 9.50
N SER A 19 18.57 6.45 9.57
CA SER A 19 18.01 5.72 10.72
C SER A 19 18.80 5.96 12.00
N ILE A 20 20.14 6.03 11.92
CA ILE A 20 20.99 6.41 13.07
C ILE A 20 20.72 7.85 13.48
N LYS A 21 20.58 8.77 12.51
CA LYS A 21 20.29 10.18 12.80
C LYS A 21 18.94 10.40 13.47
N VAL A 22 17.91 9.65 13.07
CA VAL A 22 16.53 9.79 13.57
C VAL A 22 16.29 8.97 14.84
N GLY A 23 16.76 7.72 14.88
CA GLY A 23 16.49 6.78 15.96
C GLY A 23 17.57 6.72 17.05
N GLY A 24 18.70 7.40 16.88
CA GLY A 24 19.87 7.26 17.73
C GLY A 24 20.43 5.83 17.73
N GLU A 25 21.37 5.54 18.64
CA GLU A 25 21.99 4.20 18.71
C GLU A 25 20.98 3.10 19.11
N THR A 26 19.97 3.44 19.91
CA THR A 26 19.03 2.46 20.49
C THR A 26 17.90 2.05 19.54
N LYS A 27 17.39 2.94 18.68
CA LYS A 27 16.24 2.65 17.79
C LYS A 27 16.55 2.62 16.30
N SER A 28 17.81 2.85 15.90
CA SER A 28 18.21 2.91 14.48
C SER A 28 17.79 1.68 13.65
N ARG A 29 17.80 0.48 14.23
CA ARG A 29 17.37 -0.75 13.51
C ARG A 29 15.88 -0.79 13.22
N GLU A 30 15.06 -0.31 14.15
CA GLU A 30 13.61 -0.24 13.96
C GLU A 30 13.25 0.83 12.93
N VAL A 31 13.90 1.99 13.00
CA VAL A 31 13.74 3.07 12.01
C VAL A 31 14.14 2.60 10.61
N GLU A 32 15.24 1.85 10.48
CA GLU A 32 15.68 1.29 9.20
C GLU A 32 14.61 0.36 8.60
N ARG A 33 14.05 -0.53 9.42
CA ARG A 33 12.98 -1.45 8.99
C ARG A 33 11.70 -0.70 8.62
N PHE A 34 11.32 0.31 9.39
CA PHE A 34 10.16 1.14 9.10
C PHE A 34 10.33 1.91 7.79
N ILE A 35 11.49 2.50 7.53
CA ILE A 35 11.77 3.19 6.27
C ILE A 35 11.69 2.22 5.09
N LYS A 36 12.32 1.04 5.18
CA LYS A 36 12.22 0.02 4.13
C LYS A 36 10.77 -0.43 3.92
N PHE A 37 10.02 -0.63 5.00
CA PHE A 37 8.60 -0.96 4.95
C PHE A 37 7.79 0.13 4.25
N LEU A 38 8.02 1.41 4.55
CA LEU A 38 7.37 2.53 3.87
C LEU A 38 7.73 2.59 2.39
N ILE A 39 8.99 2.36 2.01
CA ILE A 39 9.41 2.32 0.60
C ILE A 39 8.68 1.20 -0.14
N VAL A 40 8.70 -0.02 0.39
CA VAL A 40 8.00 -1.17 -0.19
C VAL A 40 6.50 -0.91 -0.25
N GLY A 41 5.91 -0.40 0.83
CA GLY A 41 4.50 -0.03 0.90
C GLY A 41 4.11 1.02 -0.13
N THR A 42 4.98 2.00 -0.42
CA THR A 42 4.77 3.02 -1.44
C THR A 42 4.76 2.40 -2.84
N ILE A 43 5.70 1.49 -3.13
CA ILE A 43 5.72 0.73 -4.39
C ILE A 43 4.42 -0.08 -4.54
N GLY A 44 4.00 -0.76 -3.47
CA GLY A 44 2.73 -1.48 -3.42
C GLY A 44 1.53 -0.56 -3.69
N ALA A 45 1.48 0.62 -3.08
CA ALA A 45 0.40 1.59 -3.29
C ALA A 45 0.32 2.07 -4.76
N LEU A 46 1.46 2.28 -5.42
CA LEU A 46 1.50 2.62 -6.85
C LEU A 46 0.99 1.48 -7.72
N ILE A 47 1.34 0.23 -7.40
CA ILE A 47 0.81 -0.95 -8.09
C ILE A 47 -0.69 -1.07 -7.88
N ASP A 48 -1.17 -0.90 -6.64
CA ASP A 48 -2.60 -0.95 -6.30
C ASP A 48 -3.39 0.09 -7.08
N LEU A 49 -3.05 1.37 -6.90
CA LEU A 49 -3.74 2.47 -7.56
C LEU A 49 -3.65 2.35 -9.08
N GLY A 50 -2.49 1.99 -9.62
CA GLY A 50 -2.30 1.79 -11.06
C GLY A 50 -3.20 0.68 -11.60
N LEU A 51 -3.17 -0.50 -10.98
CA LEU A 51 -3.92 -1.66 -11.45
C LEU A 51 -5.42 -1.48 -11.22
N THR A 52 -5.85 -0.97 -10.06
CA THR A 52 -7.26 -0.69 -9.80
C THR A 52 -7.80 0.35 -10.78
N ASN A 53 -7.10 1.44 -11.06
CA ASN A 53 -7.56 2.40 -12.07
C ASN A 53 -7.60 1.81 -13.48
N PHE A 54 -6.62 0.97 -13.82
CA PHE A 54 -6.61 0.27 -15.10
C PHE A 54 -7.83 -0.66 -15.23
N MET A 55 -8.11 -1.47 -14.20
CA MET A 55 -9.28 -2.35 -14.14
C MET A 55 -10.60 -1.56 -14.20
N MET A 56 -10.74 -0.50 -13.40
CA MET A 56 -11.94 0.31 -13.36
C MET A 56 -12.24 0.99 -14.70
N LYS A 57 -11.21 1.43 -15.42
CA LYS A 57 -11.36 2.18 -16.68
C LYS A 57 -11.53 1.27 -17.89
N PHE A 58 -10.72 0.21 -18.01
CA PHE A 58 -10.60 -0.56 -19.25
C PHE A 58 -11.26 -1.94 -19.21
N VAL A 59 -11.52 -2.49 -18.02
CA VAL A 59 -12.09 -3.84 -17.88
C VAL A 59 -13.54 -3.76 -17.42
N PHE A 60 -13.76 -3.19 -16.24
CA PHE A 60 -15.08 -3.22 -15.60
C PHE A 60 -15.95 -2.01 -15.89
N HIS A 61 -15.39 -0.95 -16.50
CA HIS A 61 -16.11 0.26 -16.91
C HIS A 61 -17.01 0.82 -15.79
N VAL A 62 -16.39 1.23 -14.69
CA VAL A 62 -17.12 1.71 -13.50
C VAL A 62 -18.04 2.88 -13.83
N ALA A 63 -19.28 2.78 -13.38
CA ALA A 63 -20.29 3.83 -13.37
C ALA A 63 -20.73 4.14 -11.92
N SER A 64 -21.39 5.29 -11.71
CA SER A 64 -21.72 5.82 -10.38
C SER A 64 -22.73 4.98 -9.59
N ASP A 65 -23.57 4.21 -10.27
CA ASP A 65 -24.68 3.45 -9.69
C ASP A 65 -24.27 2.11 -9.06
N ASN A 66 -23.05 1.63 -9.32
CA ASN A 66 -22.64 0.30 -8.88
C ASN A 66 -21.23 0.26 -8.27
N VAL A 67 -21.16 -0.06 -6.98
CA VAL A 67 -19.89 -0.20 -6.24
C VAL A 67 -19.18 -1.53 -6.52
N VAL A 68 -19.88 -2.57 -7.01
CA VAL A 68 -19.31 -3.92 -7.20
C VAL A 68 -18.10 -3.92 -8.14
N PRO A 69 -18.13 -3.27 -9.31
CA PRO A 69 -16.95 -3.06 -10.16
C PRO A 69 -15.75 -2.45 -9.43
N VAL A 70 -15.98 -1.51 -8.50
CA VAL A 70 -14.95 -0.87 -7.69
C VAL A 70 -14.37 -1.84 -6.68
N LEU A 71 -15.21 -2.63 -6.01
CA LEU A 71 -14.77 -3.65 -5.05
C LEU A 71 -13.89 -4.70 -5.71
N ILE A 72 -14.30 -5.22 -6.88
CA ILE A 72 -13.53 -6.24 -7.63
C ILE A 72 -12.21 -5.65 -8.14
N SER A 73 -12.25 -4.48 -8.78
CA SER A 73 -11.03 -3.78 -9.24
C SER A 73 -10.07 -3.47 -8.10
N GLY A 74 -10.63 -3.07 -6.96
CA GLY A 74 -9.91 -2.78 -5.73
C GLY A 74 -9.27 -4.01 -5.11
N ALA A 75 -9.96 -5.16 -5.12
CA ALA A 75 -9.44 -6.41 -4.61
C ALA A 75 -8.28 -6.96 -5.47
N ILE A 76 -8.37 -6.83 -6.80
CA ILE A 76 -7.31 -7.23 -7.73
C ILE A 76 -6.06 -6.36 -7.53
N GLY A 77 -6.22 -5.04 -7.50
CA GLY A 77 -5.12 -4.09 -7.24
C GLY A 77 -4.44 -4.37 -5.91
N PHE A 78 -5.25 -4.52 -4.85
CA PHE A 78 -4.75 -4.84 -3.52
C PHE A 78 -3.96 -6.13 -3.50
N SER A 79 -4.48 -7.20 -4.12
CA SER A 79 -3.82 -8.51 -4.20
C SER A 79 -2.46 -8.45 -4.90
N ALA A 80 -2.36 -7.70 -6.00
CA ALA A 80 -1.10 -7.48 -6.70
C ALA A 80 -0.10 -6.68 -5.84
N ALA A 81 -0.58 -5.63 -5.17
CA ALA A 81 0.25 -4.80 -4.29
C ALA A 81 0.80 -5.58 -3.11
N VAL A 82 -0.02 -6.36 -2.41
CA VAL A 82 0.44 -7.14 -1.27
C VAL A 82 1.42 -8.23 -1.71
N THR A 83 1.19 -8.85 -2.87
CA THR A 83 2.11 -9.86 -3.43
C THR A 83 3.47 -9.23 -3.74
N SER A 84 3.49 -8.05 -4.36
CA SER A 84 4.71 -7.26 -4.55
C SER A 84 5.40 -6.97 -3.22
N ASN A 85 4.64 -6.48 -2.22
CA ASN A 85 5.19 -6.18 -0.90
C ASN A 85 5.80 -7.40 -0.21
N PHE A 86 5.21 -8.59 -0.36
CA PHE A 86 5.78 -9.83 0.16
C PHE A 86 7.15 -10.13 -0.45
N LEU A 87 7.24 -10.06 -1.78
CA LEU A 87 8.48 -10.34 -2.51
C LEU A 87 9.58 -9.36 -2.08
N TRP A 88 9.30 -8.06 -2.09
CA TRP A 88 10.27 -7.05 -1.66
C TRP A 88 10.65 -7.18 -0.19
N ASN A 89 9.70 -7.48 0.70
CA ASN A 89 10.01 -7.71 2.10
C ASN A 89 10.89 -8.94 2.32
N ARG A 90 10.65 -10.02 1.57
CA ARG A 90 11.46 -11.25 1.66
C ARG A 90 12.87 -11.08 1.12
N TYR A 91 13.03 -10.38 -0.01
CA TYR A 91 14.34 -10.25 -0.68
C TYR A 91 15.17 -9.06 -0.20
N TRP A 92 14.55 -8.00 0.31
CA TRP A 92 15.25 -6.76 0.65
C TRP A 92 15.06 -6.29 2.09
N THR A 93 13.82 -6.23 2.60
CA THR A 93 13.59 -5.72 3.97
C THR A 93 14.10 -6.69 5.04
N TYR A 94 13.85 -7.98 4.85
CA TYR A 94 14.19 -9.06 5.78
C TYR A 94 14.84 -10.24 5.04
N PRO A 95 16.03 -10.08 4.46
CA PRO A 95 16.69 -11.15 3.69
C PRO A 95 16.96 -12.41 4.51
N ASP A 96 17.07 -12.28 5.84
CA ASP A 96 17.28 -13.37 6.81
C ASP A 96 16.05 -14.29 6.93
N SER A 97 14.86 -13.79 6.56
CA SER A 97 13.61 -14.57 6.55
C SER A 97 13.63 -15.73 5.56
N ARG A 98 14.59 -15.75 4.61
CA ARG A 98 14.73 -16.83 3.62
C ARG A 98 15.11 -18.18 4.23
N SER A 99 15.64 -18.20 5.45
CA SER A 99 15.99 -19.42 6.18
C SER A 99 14.79 -20.15 6.80
N ARG A 100 13.62 -19.49 6.90
CA ARG A 100 12.37 -20.08 7.43
C ARG A 100 11.53 -20.72 6.32
N SER A 101 10.66 -21.66 6.70
CA SER A 101 9.79 -22.36 5.75
C SER A 101 8.89 -21.40 4.96
N LEU A 102 8.87 -21.56 3.64
CA LEU A 102 8.10 -20.72 2.72
C LEU A 102 6.59 -20.86 2.97
N ALA A 103 6.11 -22.09 3.22
CA ALA A 103 4.69 -22.36 3.46
C ALA A 103 4.13 -21.59 4.67
N LYS A 104 4.89 -21.53 5.78
CA LYS A 104 4.47 -20.79 6.98
C LYS A 104 4.38 -19.29 6.71
N GLN A 105 5.32 -18.75 5.93
CA GLN A 105 5.32 -17.33 5.55
C GLN A 105 4.15 -16.98 4.63
N ILE A 106 3.85 -17.83 3.64
CA ILE A 106 2.69 -17.66 2.76
C ILE A 106 1.40 -17.73 3.58
N ALA A 107 1.26 -18.69 4.50
CA ALA A 107 0.06 -18.80 5.34
C ALA A 107 -0.15 -17.55 6.22
N GLN A 108 0.91 -17.06 6.89
CA GLN A 108 0.85 -15.82 7.67
C GLN A 108 0.52 -14.62 6.77
N PHE A 109 1.17 -14.52 5.62
CA PHE A 109 0.91 -13.48 4.65
C PHE A 109 -0.56 -13.49 4.19
N VAL A 110 -1.10 -14.64 3.78
CA VAL A 110 -2.49 -14.77 3.36
C VAL A 110 -3.45 -14.38 4.48
N ALA A 111 -3.20 -14.82 5.73
CA ALA A 111 -4.04 -14.46 6.87
C ALA A 111 -4.07 -12.94 7.14
N VAL A 112 -2.89 -12.30 7.18
CA VAL A 112 -2.78 -10.85 7.43
C VAL A 112 -3.46 -10.06 6.31
N ASN A 113 -3.26 -10.46 5.06
CA ASN A 113 -3.85 -9.77 3.91
C ASN A 113 -5.35 -10.05 3.75
N ALA A 114 -5.86 -11.20 4.19
CA ALA A 114 -7.30 -11.45 4.22
C ALA A 114 -8.00 -10.44 5.15
N VAL A 115 -7.42 -10.16 6.32
CA VAL A 115 -7.95 -9.13 7.22
C VAL A 115 -7.78 -7.73 6.62
N GLY A 116 -6.63 -7.43 6.03
CA GLY A 116 -6.40 -6.16 5.34
C GLY A 116 -7.39 -5.92 4.19
N LEU A 117 -7.71 -6.96 3.41
CA LEU A 117 -8.73 -6.93 2.37
C LEU A 117 -10.11 -6.70 2.97
N GLY A 118 -10.46 -7.39 4.07
CA GLY A 118 -11.71 -7.18 4.79
C GLY A 118 -11.89 -5.74 5.24
N ILE A 119 -10.87 -5.14 5.86
CA ILE A 119 -10.86 -3.72 6.24
C ILE A 119 -11.11 -2.84 5.03
N ARG A 120 -10.39 -3.07 3.92
CA ARG A 120 -10.54 -2.29 2.69
C ARG A 120 -11.97 -2.38 2.13
N LEU A 121 -12.53 -3.59 2.05
CA LEU A 121 -13.87 -3.79 1.52
C LEU A 121 -14.93 -3.10 2.37
N VAL A 122 -14.81 -3.16 3.70
CA VAL A 122 -15.69 -2.43 4.62
C VAL A 122 -15.59 -0.92 4.41
N VAL A 123 -14.36 -0.38 4.33
CA VAL A 123 -14.14 1.05 4.09
C VAL A 123 -14.73 1.48 2.74
N LEU A 124 -14.51 0.71 1.68
CA LEU A 124 -15.10 0.99 0.36
C LEU A 124 -16.62 0.96 0.40
N ASN A 125 -17.20 -0.07 0.99
CA ASN A 125 -18.65 -0.21 1.06
C ASN A 125 -19.31 0.94 1.85
N LEU A 126 -18.66 1.44 2.91
CA LEU A 126 -19.21 2.52 3.73
C LEU A 126 -18.96 3.91 3.16
N LEU A 127 -17.79 4.15 2.55
CA LEU A 127 -17.37 5.50 2.17
C LEU A 127 -17.49 5.80 0.67
N TYR A 128 -17.73 4.81 -0.19
CA TYR A 128 -17.81 5.03 -1.64
C TYR A 128 -18.92 6.03 -2.01
N THR A 129 -20.17 5.75 -1.65
CA THR A 129 -21.30 6.65 -1.97
C THR A 129 -21.13 8.07 -1.43
N PRO A 130 -20.79 8.30 -0.14
CA PRO A 130 -20.60 9.67 0.34
C PRO A 130 -19.40 10.36 -0.30
N ALA A 131 -18.35 9.62 -0.70
CA ALA A 131 -17.23 10.20 -1.42
C ALA A 131 -17.59 10.62 -2.85
N VAL A 132 -18.35 9.81 -3.58
CA VAL A 132 -18.84 10.18 -4.93
C VAL A 132 -19.76 11.38 -4.85
N TRP A 133 -20.72 11.37 -3.92
CA TRP A 133 -21.60 12.51 -3.64
C TRP A 133 -20.80 13.80 -3.36
N LEU A 134 -19.76 13.71 -2.53
CA LEU A 134 -18.91 14.87 -2.23
C LEU A 134 -18.19 15.38 -3.49
N VAL A 135 -17.68 14.47 -4.33
CA VAL A 135 -17.02 14.85 -5.59
C VAL A 135 -18.00 15.55 -6.52
N GLU A 136 -19.22 15.05 -6.66
CA GLU A 136 -20.29 15.66 -7.48
C GLU A 136 -20.63 17.08 -7.00
N HIS A 137 -20.82 17.28 -5.69
CA HIS A 137 -21.15 18.61 -5.16
C HIS A 137 -19.98 19.59 -5.30
N VAL A 138 -18.75 19.12 -5.04
CA VAL A 138 -17.57 19.97 -5.19
C VAL A 138 -17.36 20.33 -6.66
N SER A 139 -17.45 19.38 -7.59
CA SER A 139 -17.22 19.58 -9.02
C SER A 139 -18.23 20.56 -9.62
N HIS A 140 -19.53 20.35 -9.37
CA HIS A 140 -20.61 21.12 -9.98
C HIS A 140 -20.86 22.47 -9.27
N ASP A 141 -20.98 22.45 -7.94
CA ASP A 141 -21.51 23.59 -7.19
C ASP A 141 -20.42 24.56 -6.72
N LEU A 142 -19.22 24.04 -6.42
CA LEU A 142 -18.14 24.87 -5.85
C LEU A 142 -17.14 25.35 -6.91
N ILE A 143 -16.73 24.48 -7.82
CA ILE A 143 -15.65 24.78 -8.78
C ILE A 143 -16.12 24.87 -10.24
N HIS A 144 -17.40 24.57 -10.51
CA HIS A 144 -18.02 24.59 -11.85
C HIS A 144 -17.21 23.84 -12.92
N PHE A 145 -16.64 22.69 -12.54
CA PHE A 145 -15.87 21.84 -13.42
C PHE A 145 -16.72 20.66 -13.88
N ASN A 146 -16.97 20.58 -15.19
CA ASN A 146 -17.89 19.59 -15.76
C ASN A 146 -17.20 18.23 -15.90
N LEU A 147 -17.35 17.38 -14.88
CA LEU A 147 -16.93 15.99 -14.91
C LEU A 147 -18.08 15.12 -15.45
N SER A 148 -17.75 14.06 -16.18
CA SER A 148 -18.73 13.00 -16.41
C SER A 148 -18.96 12.19 -15.13
N ALA A 149 -20.15 11.64 -14.95
CA ALA A 149 -20.49 10.77 -13.80
C ALA A 149 -19.48 9.63 -13.58
N ASN A 150 -18.92 9.07 -14.67
CA ASN A 150 -17.90 8.02 -14.58
C ASN A 150 -16.56 8.55 -14.04
N GLN A 151 -16.22 9.82 -14.31
CA GLN A 151 -15.03 10.44 -13.74
C GLN A 151 -15.23 10.70 -12.24
N GLU A 152 -16.41 11.16 -11.84
CA GLU A 152 -16.75 11.44 -10.44
C GLU A 152 -16.73 10.17 -9.61
N ALA A 153 -17.37 9.10 -10.11
CA ALA A 153 -17.33 7.76 -9.53
C ALA A 153 -15.89 7.27 -9.30
N ARG A 154 -15.03 7.42 -10.32
CA ARG A 154 -13.63 6.98 -10.25
C ARG A 154 -12.80 7.84 -9.29
N ILE A 155 -13.03 9.15 -9.22
CA ILE A 155 -12.34 10.04 -8.29
C ILE A 155 -12.76 9.72 -6.85
N GLY A 156 -14.06 9.57 -6.60
CA GLY A 156 -14.60 9.16 -5.30
C GLY A 156 -14.06 7.80 -4.85
N ALA A 157 -14.04 6.81 -5.76
CA ALA A 157 -13.42 5.50 -5.49
C ALA A 157 -11.95 5.63 -5.09
N ASN A 158 -11.15 6.40 -5.83
CA ASN A 158 -9.73 6.59 -5.53
C ASN A 158 -9.51 7.27 -4.17
N ALA A 159 -10.33 8.27 -3.83
CA ALA A 159 -10.26 8.93 -2.52
C ALA A 159 -10.44 7.91 -1.38
N VAL A 160 -11.45 7.04 -1.49
CA VAL A 160 -11.72 6.00 -0.50
C VAL A 160 -10.64 4.92 -0.49
N ILE A 161 -10.14 4.51 -1.66
CA ILE A 161 -9.02 3.57 -1.77
C ILE A 161 -7.79 4.12 -1.05
N MET A 162 -7.47 5.41 -1.20
CA MET A 162 -6.33 6.02 -0.50
C MET A 162 -6.52 6.02 1.02
N VAL A 163 -7.73 6.29 1.51
CA VAL A 163 -8.06 6.18 2.94
C VAL A 163 -7.87 4.74 3.42
N ALA A 164 -8.42 3.76 2.69
CA ALA A 164 -8.27 2.35 3.00
C ALA A 164 -6.80 1.90 2.97
N LEU A 165 -6.00 2.39 2.02
CA LEU A 165 -4.58 2.11 1.91
C LEU A 165 -3.81 2.56 3.14
N VAL A 166 -4.09 3.77 3.65
CA VAL A 166 -3.46 4.28 4.88
C VAL A 166 -3.83 3.41 6.08
N ILE A 167 -5.11 3.07 6.24
CA ILE A 167 -5.57 2.22 7.34
C ILE A 167 -4.90 0.84 7.27
N VAL A 168 -4.88 0.21 6.09
CA VAL A 168 -4.30 -1.12 5.90
C VAL A 168 -2.77 -1.09 6.02
N LEU A 169 -2.11 0.01 5.66
CA LEU A 169 -0.67 0.19 5.91
C LEU A 169 -0.35 0.10 7.41
N PHE A 170 -1.11 0.80 8.24
CA PHE A 170 -0.94 0.73 9.70
C PHE A 170 -1.27 -0.65 10.25
N TRP A 171 -2.36 -1.26 9.81
CA TRP A 171 -2.69 -2.66 10.14
C TRP A 171 -1.51 -3.59 9.83
N ASN A 172 -1.01 -3.55 8.59
CA ASN A 172 0.10 -4.39 8.15
C ASN A 172 1.37 -4.12 8.95
N PHE A 173 1.68 -2.87 9.28
CA PHE A 173 2.86 -2.54 10.08
C PHE A 173 2.76 -3.11 11.49
N PHE A 174 1.66 -2.84 12.20
CA PHE A 174 1.50 -3.27 13.60
C PHE A 174 1.39 -4.79 13.73
N VAL A 175 0.64 -5.45 12.84
CA VAL A 175 0.54 -6.90 12.87
C VAL A 175 1.87 -7.56 12.55
N ASN A 176 2.61 -7.06 11.55
CA ASN A 176 3.93 -7.60 11.28
C ASN A 176 4.90 -7.34 12.45
N ARG A 177 4.82 -6.18 13.10
CA ARG A 177 5.68 -5.84 14.24
C ARG A 177 5.38 -6.67 15.49
N TYR A 178 4.11 -6.84 15.84
CA TYR A 178 3.68 -7.47 17.10
C TYR A 178 3.40 -8.96 16.99
N TRP A 179 3.22 -9.49 15.78
CA TRP A 179 2.97 -10.92 15.57
C TRP A 179 4.06 -11.59 14.73
N THR A 180 4.30 -11.11 13.50
CA THR A 180 5.22 -11.78 12.57
C THR A 180 6.70 -11.72 13.01
N TYR A 181 7.11 -10.60 13.62
CA TYR A 181 8.49 -10.32 14.05
C TYR A 181 8.59 -10.00 15.55
N ASN A 182 7.69 -10.56 16.36
CA ASN A 182 7.63 -10.30 17.80
C ASN A 182 8.88 -10.75 18.57
N ASP A 183 9.70 -11.60 17.95
CA ASP A 183 10.92 -12.21 18.46
C ASP A 183 12.16 -11.34 18.26
N VAL A 184 12.05 -10.24 17.52
CA VAL A 184 13.19 -9.38 17.18
C VAL A 184 13.25 -8.17 18.13
N LYS A 185 14.27 -8.18 19.00
CA LYS A 185 14.64 -7.06 19.89
C LYS A 185 15.22 -5.88 19.12
#